data_AF-A0A7J5EZN6-F1
#
_entry.id   AF-A0A7J5EZN6-F1
#
_cell.length_a   1.000
_cell.length_b   1.000
_cell.length_c   1.000
_cell.angle_alpha   90.00
_cell.angle_beta   90.00
_cell.angle_gamma   90.00
#
_symmetry.space_group_name_H-M   'P 1'
#
loop_
_entity.id
_entity.type
_entity.pdbx_description
1 polymer ?
#
loop_
_entity_poly.entity_id
_entity_poly.type
_entity_poly.pdbx_seq_one_letter_code
_entity_poly.pdbx_strand_id
1 'polypeptide(L)'
;MSPDLDTAVIVCLAALGAFAFVDGVLVHLVRERLHRRPETRLEHVIHTGRAAVFPPILLLFFAGRAPALGVALLVVDQVLEIADMAIERRSRAYSGGLRTSEYLLHGSALTLRGAAIAFSLAAGAPSAAVVSFVDLLLPGTVLGAILHVVLLVPIRRAATA
;
A
#
# COMPACT_ATOMS: atom_id res chain seq x y z
N MET A 1 30.36 -3.96 -8.62
CA MET A 1 29.98 -3.12 -7.47
C MET A 1 28.72 -3.72 -6.89
N SER A 2 28.75 -4.19 -5.64
CA SER A 2 27.51 -4.47 -4.90
C SER A 2 26.75 -3.15 -4.75
N PRO A 3 25.43 -3.10 -4.99
CA PRO A 3 24.67 -1.91 -4.65
C PRO A 3 24.86 -1.63 -3.16
N ASP A 4 25.09 -0.37 -2.85
CA ASP A 4 25.01 0.12 -1.48
C ASP A 4 23.62 -0.19 -0.91
N LEU A 5 23.55 -0.62 0.36
CA LEU A 5 22.30 -1.12 0.95
C LEU A 5 21.23 -0.04 1.01
N ASP A 6 21.60 1.22 1.26
CA ASP A 6 20.66 2.34 1.27
C ASP A 6 20.07 2.56 -0.12
N THR A 7 20.91 2.49 -1.15
CA THR A 7 20.46 2.54 -2.54
C THR A 7 19.46 1.43 -2.85
N ALA A 8 19.70 0.21 -2.36
CA ALA A 8 18.78 -0.91 -2.53
C ALA A 8 17.44 -0.68 -1.82
N VAL A 9 17.46 -0.15 -0.59
CA VAL A 9 16.24 0.25 0.15
C VAL A 9 15.44 1.29 -0.64
N ILE A 10 16.10 2.36 -1.10
CA ILE A 10 15.47 3.46 -1.85
C ILE A 10 14.82 2.93 -3.14
N VAL A 11 15.53 2.12 -3.91
CA VAL A 11 14.99 1.53 -5.16
C VAL A 11 13.78 0.65 -4.86
N CYS A 12 13.83 -0.17 -3.81
CA CYS A 12 12.69 -1.01 -3.42
C CYS A 12 11.49 -0.17 -2.99
N LEU A 13 11.70 0.88 -2.18
CA LEU A 13 10.63 1.79 -1.75
C LEU A 13 10.06 2.61 -2.91
N ALA A 14 10.88 3.05 -3.85
CA ALA A 14 10.44 3.76 -5.05
C ALA A 14 9.53 2.88 -5.92
N ALA A 15 9.97 1.65 -6.19
CA ALA A 15 9.21 0.69 -6.97
C ALA A 15 7.92 0.27 -6.24
N LEU A 16 7.99 0.05 -4.91
CA LEU A 16 6.83 -0.24 -4.08
C LEU A 16 5.82 0.90 -4.13
N GLY A 17 6.26 2.16 -4.01
CA GLY A 17 5.38 3.33 -4.12
C GLY A 17 4.69 3.43 -5.48
N ALA A 18 5.41 3.15 -6.57
CA ALA A 18 4.83 3.11 -7.90
C ALA A 18 3.77 2.01 -8.04
N PHE A 19 4.05 0.80 -7.56
CA PHE A 19 3.09 -0.30 -7.60
C PHE A 19 1.88 -0.06 -6.70
N ALA A 20 2.08 0.50 -5.50
CA ALA A 20 0.99 0.88 -4.60
C ALA A 20 0.08 1.95 -5.24
N PHE A 21 0.64 2.88 -6.01
CA PHE A 21 -0.16 3.85 -6.77
C PHE A 21 -0.97 3.18 -7.88
N VAL A 22 -0.36 2.29 -8.66
CA VAL A 22 -1.06 1.53 -9.71
C VAL A 22 -2.20 0.72 -9.11
N ASP A 23 -1.93 0.03 -8.00
CA ASP A 23 -2.90 -0.81 -7.30
C ASP A 23 -4.04 0.04 -6.70
N GLY A 24 -3.72 0.85 -5.69
CA GLY A 24 -4.73 1.59 -4.94
C GLY A 24 -5.46 2.65 -5.76
N VAL A 25 -4.78 3.37 -6.66
CA VAL A 25 -5.43 4.44 -7.41
C VAL A 25 -5.98 3.94 -8.74
N LEU A 26 -5.11 3.38 -9.60
CA LEU A 26 -5.53 3.07 -10.98
C LEU A 26 -6.44 1.85 -11.04
N VAL A 27 -6.11 0.79 -10.30
CA VAL A 27 -6.92 -0.43 -10.28
C VAL A 27 -8.14 -0.25 -9.39
N HIS A 28 -7.95 0.00 -8.09
CA HIS A 28 -9.06 -0.01 -7.12
C HIS A 28 -10.02 1.18 -7.33
N LEU A 29 -9.51 2.41 -7.48
CA LEU A 29 -10.38 3.59 -7.56
C LEU A 29 -10.86 3.92 -8.97
N VAL A 30 -10.00 3.81 -9.99
CA VAL A 30 -10.35 4.21 -11.37
C VAL A 30 -11.03 3.08 -12.15
N ARG A 31 -10.40 1.90 -12.19
CA ARG A 31 -10.87 0.78 -13.03
C ARG A 31 -12.01 0.00 -12.39
N GLU A 32 -11.80 -0.54 -11.19
CA GLU A 32 -12.81 -1.33 -10.49
C GLU A 32 -13.87 -0.46 -9.81
N ARG A 33 -13.49 0.78 -9.43
CA ARG A 33 -14.34 1.77 -8.78
C ARG A 33 -14.98 1.20 -7.51
N LEU A 34 -14.16 0.60 -6.65
CA LEU A 34 -14.67 -0.15 -5.49
C LEU A 34 -15.60 0.67 -4.61
N HIS A 35 -15.29 1.96 -4.44
CA HIS A 35 -16.12 2.92 -3.70
C HIS A 35 -17.57 3.08 -4.22
N ARG A 36 -17.88 2.63 -5.43
CA ARG A 36 -19.20 2.76 -6.05
C ARG A 36 -20.02 1.48 -6.02
N ARG A 37 -19.44 0.36 -5.61
CA ARG A 37 -20.04 -0.96 -5.73
C ARG A 37 -20.27 -1.55 -4.33
N PRO A 38 -21.51 -1.89 -3.96
CA PRO A 38 -21.79 -2.46 -2.64
C PRO A 38 -21.09 -3.81 -2.43
N GLU A 39 -20.89 -4.61 -3.49
CA GLU A 39 -20.27 -5.93 -3.44
C GLU A 39 -18.77 -5.88 -3.08
N THR A 40 -18.09 -4.77 -3.36
CA THR A 40 -16.65 -4.58 -3.09
C THR A 40 -16.39 -3.68 -1.88
N ARG A 41 -17.42 -3.35 -1.09
CA ARG A 41 -17.26 -2.46 0.06
C ARG A 41 -16.26 -3.00 1.08
N LEU A 42 -16.31 -4.31 1.38
CA LEU A 42 -15.38 -4.92 2.34
C LEU A 42 -13.94 -4.86 1.84
N GLU A 43 -13.74 -5.16 0.57
CA GLU A 43 -12.45 -5.05 -0.13
C GLU A 43 -11.91 -3.63 -0.06
N HIS A 44 -12.73 -2.63 -0.38
CA HIS A 44 -12.29 -1.24 -0.28
C HIS A 44 -11.93 -0.86 1.16
N VAL A 45 -12.66 -1.34 2.18
CA VAL A 45 -12.34 -1.08 3.59
C VAL A 45 -10.98 -1.69 3.96
N ILE A 46 -10.73 -2.94 3.59
CA ILE A 46 -9.47 -3.64 3.88
C ILE A 46 -8.30 -2.93 3.20
N HIS A 47 -8.44 -2.60 1.91
CA HIS A 47 -7.43 -1.86 1.16
C HIS A 47 -7.20 -0.45 1.72
N THR A 48 -8.25 0.24 2.16
CA THR A 48 -8.11 1.54 2.84
C THR A 48 -7.31 1.40 4.14
N GLY A 49 -7.49 0.30 4.87
CA GLY A 49 -6.66 -0.04 6.02
C GLY A 49 -5.17 -0.11 5.65
N ARG A 50 -4.82 -0.77 4.54
CA ARG A 50 -3.44 -0.84 4.03
C ARG A 50 -2.90 0.55 3.69
N ALA A 51 -3.67 1.32 2.94
CA ALA A 51 -3.30 2.70 2.58
C ALA A 51 -3.07 3.58 3.82
N ALA A 52 -3.87 3.42 4.87
CA ALA A 52 -3.74 4.17 6.12
C ALA A 52 -2.54 3.74 6.99
N VAL A 53 -2.19 2.45 6.98
CA VAL A 53 -1.07 1.89 7.77
C VAL A 53 0.28 2.14 7.09
N PHE A 54 0.33 2.36 5.78
CA PHE A 54 1.60 2.52 5.07
C PHE A 54 2.40 3.80 5.44
N PRO A 55 1.83 5.02 5.54
CA PRO A 55 2.58 6.20 5.99
C PRO A 55 3.25 6.05 7.36
N PRO A 56 2.59 5.52 8.42
CA PRO A 56 3.28 5.29 9.68
C PRO A 56 4.33 4.17 9.60
N ILE A 57 4.20 3.16 8.72
CA ILE A 57 5.30 2.22 8.47
C ILE A 57 6.54 2.96 7.94
N LEU A 58 6.38 3.85 6.97
CA LEU A 58 7.48 4.65 6.44
C LEU A 58 8.20 5.44 7.55
N LEU A 59 7.45 6.11 8.42
CA LEU A 59 8.02 6.91 9.51
C LEU A 59 8.67 6.08 10.62
N LEU A 60 7.97 5.04 11.09
CA LEU A 60 8.35 4.32 12.30
C LEU A 60 9.41 3.27 12.02
N PHE A 61 9.28 2.54 10.91
CA PHE A 61 10.24 1.51 10.51
C PHE A 61 11.34 2.09 9.63
N PHE A 62 11.01 2.59 8.43
CA PHE A 62 12.02 2.95 7.43
C PHE A 62 12.81 4.23 7.78
N ALA A 63 12.19 5.22 8.42
CA ALA A 63 12.89 6.39 8.98
C ALA A 63 13.35 6.17 10.43
N GLY A 64 13.14 4.99 11.00
CA GLY A 64 13.71 4.59 12.29
C GLY A 64 13.19 5.32 13.52
N ARG A 65 12.04 6.02 13.45
CA ARG A 65 11.52 6.80 14.60
C ARG A 65 11.04 5.92 15.77
N ALA A 66 10.51 4.74 15.49
CA ALA A 66 10.13 3.74 16.50
C ALA A 66 10.11 2.33 15.86
N PRO A 67 11.28 1.72 15.60
CA PRO A 67 11.37 0.52 14.75
C PRO A 67 10.54 -0.66 15.23
N ALA A 68 10.43 -0.87 16.55
CA ALA A 68 9.63 -1.95 17.13
C ALA A 68 8.12 -1.78 16.85
N LEU A 69 7.59 -0.55 16.94
CA LEU A 69 6.21 -0.26 16.56
C LEU A 69 6.04 -0.37 15.04
N GLY A 70 7.04 0.04 14.27
CA GLY A 70 7.10 -0.16 12.82
C GLY A 70 6.97 -1.64 12.43
N VAL A 71 7.67 -2.54 13.11
CA VAL A 71 7.55 -4.00 12.91
C VAL A 71 6.14 -4.50 13.21
N ALA A 72 5.51 -4.02 14.28
CA ALA A 72 4.12 -4.38 14.58
C ALA A 72 3.17 -3.94 13.45
N LEU A 73 3.36 -2.75 12.88
CA LEU A 73 2.57 -2.28 11.74
C LEU A 73 2.84 -3.08 10.45
N LEU A 74 4.08 -3.54 10.22
CA LEU A 74 4.39 -4.44 9.10
C LEU A 74 3.60 -5.76 9.19
N VAL A 75 3.41 -6.30 10.40
CA VAL A 75 2.57 -7.48 10.62
C VAL A 75 1.10 -7.18 10.31
N VAL A 76 0.59 -6.03 10.75
CA VAL A 76 -0.78 -5.58 10.44
C VAL A 76 -0.98 -5.44 8.93
N ASP A 77 -0.06 -4.77 8.23
CA ASP A 77 -0.09 -4.63 6.77
C ASP A 77 -0.07 -5.99 6.06
N GLN A 78 0.74 -6.93 6.54
CA GLN A 78 0.77 -8.28 5.97
C GLN A 78 -0.55 -9.05 6.12
N VAL A 79 -1.24 -8.89 7.25
CA VAL A 79 -2.58 -9.49 7.45
C VAL A 79 -3.60 -8.84 6.54
N LEU A 80 -3.56 -7.51 6.40
CA LEU A 80 -4.46 -6.78 5.52
C LEU A 80 -4.25 -7.15 4.04
N GLU A 81 -3.00 -7.28 3.58
CA GLU A 81 -2.67 -7.76 2.23
C GLU A 81 -3.28 -9.13 1.93
N ILE A 82 -3.11 -10.08 2.86
CA ILE A 82 -3.66 -11.43 2.69
C ILE A 82 -5.18 -11.37 2.62
N ALA A 83 -5.80 -10.57 3.48
CA ALA A 83 -7.26 -10.41 3.51
C ALA A 83 -7.80 -9.76 2.22
N ASP A 84 -7.10 -8.75 1.68
CA ASP A 84 -7.41 -8.07 0.41
C ASP A 84 -7.46 -9.10 -0.72
N MET A 85 -6.33 -9.78 -0.96
CA MET A 85 -6.17 -10.79 -2.00
C MET A 85 -7.15 -11.97 -1.88
N ALA A 86 -7.49 -12.36 -0.65
CA ALA A 86 -8.39 -13.50 -0.40
C ALA A 86 -9.83 -13.22 -0.86
N ILE A 87 -10.28 -11.97 -0.83
CA ILE A 87 -11.68 -11.64 -1.15
C ILE A 87 -11.85 -11.06 -2.56
N GLU A 88 -10.82 -10.44 -3.13
CA GLU A 88 -10.86 -9.73 -4.41
C GLU A 88 -11.50 -10.54 -5.55
N ARG A 89 -11.11 -11.81 -5.71
CA ARG A 89 -11.66 -12.66 -6.78
C ARG A 89 -13.19 -12.77 -6.69
N ARG A 90 -13.73 -12.85 -5.47
CA ARG A 90 -15.18 -13.04 -5.25
C ARG A 90 -15.92 -11.70 -5.32
N SER A 91 -15.39 -10.66 -4.68
CA SER A 91 -16.01 -9.33 -4.67
C SER A 91 -16.02 -8.69 -6.06
N ARG A 92 -15.02 -8.98 -6.90
CA ARG A 92 -14.91 -8.51 -8.29
C ARG A 92 -15.53 -9.45 -9.33
N ALA A 93 -16.42 -10.38 -8.94
CA ALA A 93 -17.05 -11.31 -9.88
C ALA A 93 -17.77 -10.61 -11.06
N TYR A 94 -18.25 -9.37 -10.86
CA TYR A 94 -18.88 -8.56 -11.91
C TYR A 94 -17.94 -8.17 -13.06
N SER A 95 -16.61 -8.17 -12.85
CA SER A 95 -15.59 -7.81 -13.86
C SER A 95 -14.75 -9.02 -14.30
N GLY A 96 -15.18 -10.24 -13.95
CA GLY A 96 -14.46 -11.47 -14.23
C GLY A 96 -13.50 -11.91 -13.12
N GLY A 97 -13.55 -11.26 -11.95
CA GLY A 97 -12.69 -11.56 -10.81
C GLY A 97 -11.30 -10.93 -10.91
N LEU A 98 -10.35 -11.46 -10.16
CA LEU A 98 -8.98 -10.95 -10.08
C LEU A 98 -8.16 -11.34 -11.31
N ARG A 99 -7.60 -10.36 -12.03
CA ARG A 99 -6.86 -10.61 -13.28
C ARG A 99 -5.42 -11.04 -12.97
N THR A 100 -4.81 -11.82 -13.88
CA THR A 100 -3.41 -12.28 -13.74
C THR A 100 -2.42 -11.13 -13.53
N SER A 101 -2.64 -9.99 -14.21
CA SER A 101 -1.79 -8.80 -14.04
C SER A 101 -1.82 -8.25 -12.61
N GLU A 102 -2.95 -8.35 -11.91
CA GLU A 102 -3.07 -7.93 -10.52
C GLU A 102 -2.36 -8.92 -9.60
N TYR A 103 -2.49 -10.23 -9.83
CA TYR A 103 -1.67 -11.21 -9.10
C TYR A 103 -0.16 -10.93 -9.22
N LEU A 104 0.31 -10.56 -10.43
CA LEU A 104 1.70 -10.17 -10.64
C LEU A 104 2.06 -8.87 -9.93
N LEU A 105 1.14 -7.89 -9.92
CA LEU A 105 1.29 -6.61 -9.22
C LEU A 105 1.47 -6.83 -7.70
N HIS A 106 0.55 -7.56 -7.07
CA HIS A 106 0.62 -7.88 -5.64
C HIS A 106 1.87 -8.69 -5.30
N GLY A 107 2.17 -9.74 -6.09
CA GLY A 107 3.37 -10.55 -5.88
C GLY A 107 4.67 -9.73 -5.97
N SER A 108 4.73 -8.80 -6.93
CA SER A 108 5.87 -7.89 -7.09
C SER A 108 5.97 -6.90 -5.94
N ALA A 109 4.85 -6.28 -5.53
CA ALA A 109 4.81 -5.35 -4.40
C ALA A 109 5.19 -6.03 -3.07
N LEU A 110 4.69 -7.24 -2.81
CA LEU A 110 5.06 -8.05 -1.65
C LEU A 110 6.56 -8.37 -1.65
N THR A 111 7.11 -8.76 -2.80
CA THR A 111 8.54 -9.05 -2.94
C THR A 111 9.40 -7.81 -2.68
N LEU A 112 9.03 -6.66 -3.26
CA LEU A 112 9.74 -5.40 -3.06
C LEU A 112 9.68 -4.91 -1.61
N ARG A 113 8.53 -5.04 -0.96
CA ARG A 113 8.36 -4.73 0.47
C ARG A 113 9.27 -5.62 1.33
N GLY A 114 9.27 -6.94 1.08
CA GLY A 114 10.16 -7.89 1.75
C GLY A 114 11.64 -7.55 1.56
N ALA A 115 12.04 -7.21 0.33
CA ALA A 115 13.41 -6.78 0.03
C ALA A 115 13.79 -5.48 0.74
N ALA A 116 12.92 -4.46 0.73
CA ALA A 116 13.15 -3.20 1.43
C ALA A 116 13.35 -3.42 2.94
N ILE A 117 12.53 -4.28 3.54
CA ILE A 117 12.63 -4.64 4.96
C ILE A 117 13.97 -5.35 5.23
N ALA A 118 14.31 -6.36 4.44
CA ALA A 118 15.54 -7.14 4.62
C ALA A 118 16.79 -6.25 4.49
N PHE A 119 16.85 -5.38 3.48
CA PHE A 119 17.96 -4.45 3.31
C PHE A 119 18.02 -3.40 4.43
N SER A 120 16.88 -2.90 4.91
CA SER A 120 16.85 -1.97 6.04
C SER A 120 17.39 -2.60 7.32
N LEU A 121 17.00 -3.85 7.61
CA LEU A 121 17.52 -4.59 8.76
C LEU A 121 19.02 -4.90 8.62
N ALA A 122 19.49 -5.22 7.42
CA ALA A 122 20.90 -5.47 7.15
C ALA A 122 21.76 -4.19 7.25
N ALA A 123 21.23 -3.04 6.86
CA ALA A 123 21.89 -1.74 6.97
C ALA A 123 21.94 -1.23 8.43
N GLY A 124 20.96 -1.61 9.25
CA GLY A 124 20.85 -1.18 10.64
C GLY A 124 20.08 0.13 10.79
N ALA A 125 20.71 1.15 11.36
CA ALA A 125 20.08 2.47 11.51
C ALA A 125 19.93 3.14 10.14
N PRO A 126 18.79 3.78 9.82
CA PRO A 126 18.57 4.37 8.51
C PRO A 126 19.50 5.57 8.30
N SER A 127 20.11 5.65 7.13
CA SER A 127 20.92 6.80 6.75
C SER A 127 20.08 8.02 6.42
N ALA A 128 20.72 9.19 6.37
CA ALA A 128 20.08 10.43 5.99
C ALA A 128 19.45 10.38 4.59
N ALA A 129 20.02 9.59 3.67
CA ALA A 129 19.48 9.41 2.32
C ALA A 129 18.15 8.64 2.35
N VAL A 130 18.07 7.55 3.12
CA VAL A 130 16.83 6.78 3.30
C VAL A 130 15.75 7.64 3.97
N VAL A 131 16.11 8.38 5.03
CA VAL A 131 15.16 9.27 5.72
C VAL A 131 14.64 10.36 4.77
N SER A 132 15.52 11.00 4.01
CA SER A 132 15.11 12.03 3.03
C SER A 132 14.18 11.46 1.96
N PHE A 133 14.42 10.22 1.52
CA PHE A 133 13.56 9.54 0.55
C PHE A 133 12.20 9.16 1.15
N VAL A 134 12.15 8.72 2.41
CA VAL A 134 10.89 8.53 3.15
C VAL A 134 10.10 9.84 3.21
N ASP A 135 10.74 10.95 3.57
CA ASP A 135 10.09 12.26 3.64
C ASP A 135 9.57 12.71 2.27
N LEU A 136 10.25 12.35 1.18
CA LEU A 136 9.77 12.59 -0.19
C LEU A 136 8.50 11.78 -0.53
N LEU A 137 8.42 10.51 -0.12
CA LEU A 137 7.25 9.66 -0.38
C LEU A 137 6.04 10.01 0.49
N LEU A 138 6.29 10.52 1.70
CA LEU A 138 5.28 10.68 2.73
C LEU A 138 4.05 11.49 2.29
N PRO A 139 4.17 12.68 1.64
CA PRO A 139 3.00 13.44 1.20
C PRO A 139 2.10 12.65 0.25
N GLY A 140 2.69 11.92 -0.70
CA GLY A 140 1.94 11.12 -1.67
C GLY A 140 1.18 9.97 -1.00
N THR A 141 1.82 9.27 -0.06
CA THR A 141 1.18 8.16 0.67
C THR A 141 0.07 8.65 1.61
N VAL A 142 0.27 9.78 2.29
CA VAL A 142 -0.77 10.41 3.12
C VAL A 142 -1.96 10.86 2.28
N LEU A 143 -1.71 11.51 1.13
CA LEU A 143 -2.78 11.92 0.21
C LEU A 143 -3.55 10.70 -0.33
N GLY A 144 -2.85 9.62 -0.69
CA GLY A 144 -3.47 8.37 -1.10
C GLY A 144 -4.36 7.76 0.00
N ALA A 145 -3.86 7.72 1.23
CA ALA A 145 -4.63 7.25 2.39
C ALA A 145 -5.89 8.09 2.62
N ILE A 146 -5.77 9.42 2.61
CA ILE A 146 -6.91 10.34 2.75
C ILE A 146 -7.92 10.11 1.63
N LEU A 147 -7.47 9.97 0.39
CA LEU A 147 -8.35 9.73 -0.76
C LEU A 147 -9.18 8.45 -0.56
N HIS A 148 -8.56 7.34 -0.16
CA HIS A 148 -9.27 6.10 0.13
C HIS A 148 -10.28 6.26 1.29
N VAL A 149 -9.86 6.88 2.39
CA VAL A 149 -10.74 7.13 3.55
C VAL A 149 -11.96 7.97 3.18
N VAL A 150 -11.76 9.06 2.42
CA VAL A 150 -12.87 9.92 1.97
C VAL A 150 -13.85 9.13 1.10
N LEU A 151 -13.33 8.25 0.23
CA LEU A 151 -14.15 7.43 -0.67
C LEU A 151 -14.84 6.23 0.02
N LEU A 152 -14.57 5.97 1.31
CA LEU A 152 -15.38 5.04 2.10
C LEU A 152 -16.74 5.64 2.50
N VAL A 153 -16.86 6.97 2.54
CA VAL A 153 -18.10 7.64 2.95
C VAL A 153 -19.09 7.62 1.78
N PRO A 154 -20.27 6.98 1.92
CA PRO A 154 -21.27 6.96 0.86
C PRO A 154 -21.74 8.38 0.57
N ILE A 155 -21.50 8.88 -0.65
CA ILE A 155 -22.12 10.12 -1.10
C ILE A 155 -23.60 9.83 -1.34
N ARG A 156 -24.46 10.25 -0.41
CA ARG A 156 -25.91 10.24 -0.64
C ARG A 156 -26.18 11.17 -1.82
N ARG A 157 -26.50 10.60 -2.98
CA ARG A 157 -27.12 11.41 -4.05
C ARG A 157 -28.50 11.79 -3.53
N ALA A 158 -28.73 13.09 -3.35
CA ALA A 158 -30.09 13.58 -3.18
C ALA A 158 -30.91 13.06 -4.36
N ALA A 159 -31.95 12.28 -4.08
CA ALA A 159 -32.90 11.88 -5.10
C ALA A 159 -33.51 13.18 -5.64
N THR A 160 -33.19 13.53 -6.88
CA THR A 160 -33.98 14.50 -7.62
C THR A 160 -35.33 13.84 -7.86
N ALA A 161 -36.30 14.20 -7.02
CA ALA A 161 -37.71 13.91 -7.19
C ALA A 161 -38.28 14.68 -8.38
#